data_AF-A0A3C2BAF4-F1
#
_entry.id   AF-A0A3C2BAF4-F1
#
_cell.length_a   1.000
_cell.length_b   1.000
_cell.length_c   1.000
_cell.angle_alpha   90.00
_cell.angle_beta   90.00
_cell.angle_gamma   90.00
#
_symmetry.space_group_name_H-M   'P 1'
#
loop_
_entity.id
_entity.type
_entity.pdbx_description
1 polymer ?
#
loop_
_entity_poly.entity_id
_entity_poly.type
_entity_poly.pdbx_seq_one_letter_code
_entity_poly.pdbx_strand_id
1 'polypeptide(L)'
;DFGIQYSLTINDFTHSQYHTIFVIIGLFNYLLAPPAFSPEYPFITTPFSKFEANGYYFSDAGNTSGIIFLAFPVIAYIFSRKALKKLPDRKSRIKSLLLVGLPCVVMPFIIICSIWESGYAVRYTADFSWQIILGAYAVLFSLYLKSKNETKKEFARKFMAVSMICAVIINGIQIFNFTFPESDYPALCYELEKIVAFWK
;
A
#
# COMPACT_ATOMS: atom_id res chain seq x y z
N ASP A 1 10.37 -13.28 18.54
CA ASP A 1 11.65 -12.82 19.10
C ASP A 1 12.51 -11.94 18.20
N PHE A 2 12.90 -12.36 16.98
CA PHE A 2 13.81 -11.55 16.15
C PHE A 2 13.31 -10.12 15.87
N GLY A 3 12.00 -9.96 15.60
CA GLY A 3 11.40 -8.64 15.35
C GLY A 3 11.36 -7.71 16.56
N ILE A 4 11.09 -8.23 17.77
CA ILE A 4 10.97 -7.43 19.00
C ILE A 4 12.36 -7.04 19.51
N GLN A 5 13.35 -7.94 19.43
CA GLN A 5 14.72 -7.63 19.84
C GLN A 5 15.36 -6.54 18.97
N TYR A 6 15.07 -6.50 17.66
CA TYR A 6 15.52 -5.42 16.79
C TYR A 6 14.85 -4.09 17.13
N SER A 7 13.54 -4.08 17.39
CA SER A 7 12.84 -2.85 17.76
C SER A 7 13.37 -2.27 19.08
N LEU A 8 13.70 -3.11 20.07
CA LEU A 8 14.27 -2.68 21.36
C LEU A 8 15.65 -2.01 21.23
N THR A 9 16.37 -2.23 20.12
CA THR A 9 17.62 -1.49 19.83
C THR A 9 17.41 -0.12 19.21
N ILE A 10 16.20 0.14 18.70
CA ILE A 10 15.85 1.39 18.00
C ILE A 10 15.02 2.30 18.89
N ASN A 11 14.10 1.74 19.67
CA ASN A 11 13.19 2.51 20.50
C ASN A 11 13.10 1.97 21.93
N ASP A 12 12.98 2.88 22.90
CA ASP A 12 12.72 2.51 24.30
C ASP A 12 11.22 2.31 24.50
N PHE A 13 10.79 1.05 24.42
CA PHE A 13 9.39 0.66 24.64
C PHE A 13 8.91 0.86 26.08
N THR A 14 9.82 1.02 27.06
CA THR A 14 9.43 1.24 28.47
C THR A 14 9.02 2.68 28.74
N HIS A 15 9.50 3.64 27.95
CA HIS A 15 9.19 5.07 28.07
C HIS A 15 8.56 5.67 26.80
N SER A 16 8.11 4.83 25.86
CA SER A 16 7.54 5.29 24.60
C SER A 16 6.27 6.11 24.83
N GLN A 17 6.24 7.32 24.26
CA GLN A 17 5.11 8.24 24.39
C GLN A 17 4.31 8.27 23.09
N TYR A 18 2.98 8.18 23.22
CA TYR A 18 2.10 8.25 22.07
C TYR A 18 2.12 9.66 21.45
N HIS A 19 2.40 9.71 20.16
CA HIS A 19 2.32 10.93 19.36
C HIS A 19 1.42 10.71 18.14
N THR A 20 0.31 11.44 18.07
CA THR A 20 -0.67 11.31 16.98
C THR A 20 -0.03 11.59 15.61
N ILE A 21 0.96 12.50 15.54
CA ILE A 21 1.66 12.80 14.30
C ILE A 21 2.40 11.57 13.73
N PHE A 22 2.90 10.67 14.58
CA PHE A 22 3.58 9.44 14.14
C PHE A 22 2.60 8.43 13.53
N VAL A 23 1.36 8.38 14.02
CA VAL A 23 0.27 7.62 13.38
C VAL A 23 -0.04 8.20 12.00
N ILE A 24 -0.12 9.53 11.89
CA ILE A 24 -0.41 10.21 10.62
C ILE A 24 0.69 9.95 9.58
N ILE A 25 1.97 9.95 9.99
CA ILE A 25 3.10 9.58 9.13
C ILE A 25 2.89 8.18 8.54
N GLY A 26 2.57 7.18 9.37
CA GLY A 26 2.30 5.83 8.91
C GLY A 26 1.12 5.77 7.94
N LEU A 27 -0.02 6.36 8.33
CA LEU A 27 -1.23 6.39 7.51
C LEU A 27 -0.97 7.02 6.14
N PHE A 28 -0.28 8.15 6.08
CA PHE A 28 0.02 8.81 4.82
C PHE A 28 0.96 7.98 3.96
N ASN A 29 2.12 7.57 4.50
CA ASN A 29 3.13 6.91 3.69
C ASN A 29 2.63 5.55 3.16
N TYR A 30 1.96 4.74 3.99
CA TYR A 30 1.47 3.43 3.53
C TYR A 30 0.19 3.48 2.69
N LEU A 31 -0.67 4.49 2.83
CA LEU A 31 -1.94 4.52 2.11
C LEU A 31 -1.96 5.49 0.93
N LEU A 32 -1.31 6.66 1.06
CA LEU A 32 -1.54 7.83 0.21
C LEU A 32 -0.30 8.42 -0.44
N ALA A 33 0.92 8.04 -0.05
CA ALA A 33 2.12 8.66 -0.63
C ALA A 33 2.20 8.39 -2.15
N PRO A 34 2.18 9.43 -2.99
CA PRO A 34 2.16 9.23 -4.43
C PRO A 34 3.56 8.84 -4.95
N PRO A 35 3.65 7.98 -5.98
CA PRO A 35 4.90 7.78 -6.70
C PRO A 35 5.36 9.09 -7.37
N ALA A 36 6.66 9.37 -7.29
CA ALA A 36 7.34 10.38 -8.06
C ALA A 36 8.00 9.74 -9.29
N PHE A 37 7.80 10.34 -10.46
CA PHE A 37 8.34 9.86 -11.72
C PHE A 37 9.50 10.76 -12.17
N SER A 38 10.60 10.14 -12.57
CA SER A 38 11.81 10.82 -13.05
C SER A 38 12.22 10.24 -14.41
N PRO A 39 12.77 11.04 -15.34
CA PRO A 39 13.40 10.53 -16.55
C PRO A 39 14.76 9.86 -16.26
N GLU A 40 15.30 10.00 -15.05
CA GLU A 40 16.55 9.40 -14.62
C GLU A 40 16.28 8.20 -13.70
N TYR A 41 17.20 7.23 -13.70
CA TYR A 41 17.19 6.14 -12.75
C TYR A 41 17.06 6.70 -11.31
N PRO A 42 16.18 6.13 -10.45
CA PRO A 42 15.49 4.84 -10.61
C PRO A 42 14.08 4.92 -11.20
N PHE A 43 13.75 5.99 -11.94
CA PHE A 43 12.50 6.28 -12.66
C PHE A 43 11.24 6.43 -11.81
N ILE A 44 11.02 5.58 -10.81
CA ILE A 44 9.89 5.63 -9.88
C ILE A 44 10.43 5.57 -8.46
N THR A 45 10.23 6.66 -7.72
CA THR A 45 10.54 6.76 -6.28
C THR A 45 9.30 7.15 -5.50
N THR A 46 9.39 7.14 -4.18
CA THR A 46 8.38 7.78 -3.33
C THR A 46 9.12 8.57 -2.25
N PRO A 47 8.96 9.90 -2.19
CA PRO A 47 9.52 10.69 -1.10
C PRO A 47 8.89 10.29 0.24
N PHE A 48 9.71 10.09 1.27
CA PHE A 48 9.22 9.84 2.62
C PHE A 48 8.78 11.16 3.28
N SER A 49 7.55 11.22 3.80
CA SER A 49 7.02 12.42 4.45
C SER A 49 6.95 12.25 5.97
N LYS A 50 7.70 13.08 6.70
CA LYS A 50 7.67 13.17 8.18
C LYS A 50 6.74 14.26 8.73
N PHE A 51 6.14 15.09 7.87
CA PHE A 51 5.27 16.21 8.27
C PHE A 51 5.88 17.16 9.31
N GLU A 52 7.19 17.40 9.23
CA GLU A 52 7.94 18.22 10.21
C GLU A 52 7.72 17.77 11.66
N ALA A 53 7.44 16.48 11.88
CA ALA A 53 7.25 15.95 13.21
C ALA A 53 8.53 16.11 14.04
N ASN A 54 8.39 16.75 15.19
CA ASN A 54 9.47 16.87 16.16
C ASN A 54 9.68 15.53 16.87
N GLY A 55 10.94 15.20 17.12
CA GLY A 55 11.33 13.96 17.79
C GLY A 55 11.86 12.89 16.83
N TYR A 56 12.41 11.83 17.41
CA TYR A 56 12.96 10.72 16.65
C TYR A 56 11.82 9.83 16.15
N TYR A 57 11.71 9.68 14.84
CA TYR A 57 10.85 8.69 14.19
C TYR A 57 11.71 7.86 13.24
N PHE A 58 11.82 6.57 13.56
CA PHE A 58 12.55 5.62 12.72
C PHE A 58 11.89 5.53 11.34
N SER A 59 12.71 5.62 10.30
CA SER A 59 12.31 5.46 8.91
C SER A 59 13.38 4.66 8.21
N ASP A 60 12.99 3.51 7.67
CA ASP A 60 13.83 2.63 6.87
C ASP A 60 14.39 3.33 5.61
N ALA A 61 15.39 2.72 4.98
CA ALA A 61 15.99 3.22 3.76
C ALA A 61 14.99 3.11 2.60
N GLY A 62 14.35 4.24 2.27
CA GLY A 62 13.37 4.35 1.20
C GLY A 62 11.92 4.38 1.69
N ASN A 63 10.99 4.42 0.73
CA ASN A 63 9.55 4.46 0.98
C ASN A 63 8.85 3.70 -0.14
N THR A 64 7.78 2.99 0.20
CA THR A 64 6.85 2.45 -0.79
C THR A 64 5.86 3.53 -1.20
N SER A 65 5.34 3.43 -2.44
CA SER A 65 4.14 4.19 -2.77
C SER A 65 2.99 3.75 -1.87
N GLY A 66 2.06 4.66 -1.58
CA GLY A 66 0.83 4.31 -0.89
C GLY A 66 0.07 3.21 -1.62
N ILE A 67 -0.60 2.33 -0.86
CA ILE A 67 -1.26 1.14 -1.39
C ILE A 67 -2.31 1.44 -2.48
N ILE A 68 -2.89 2.65 -2.48
CA ILE A 68 -3.77 3.13 -3.54
C ILE A 68 -3.07 3.15 -4.90
N PHE A 69 -1.79 3.51 -4.93
CA PHE A 69 -0.97 3.59 -6.15
C PHE A 69 -0.27 2.26 -6.47
N LEU A 70 0.09 1.48 -5.46
CA LEU A 70 0.61 0.12 -5.66
C LEU A 70 -0.46 -0.82 -6.22
N ALA A 71 -1.72 -0.61 -5.84
CA ALA A 71 -2.86 -1.40 -6.28
C ALA A 71 -4.11 -0.51 -6.42
N PHE A 72 -4.34 0.02 -7.63
CA PHE A 72 -5.56 0.78 -7.95
C PHE A 72 -6.90 0.12 -7.59
N PRO A 73 -7.07 -1.22 -7.52
CA PRO A 73 -8.33 -1.82 -7.12
C PRO A 73 -8.76 -1.37 -5.73
N VAL A 74 -7.84 -0.93 -4.86
CA VAL A 74 -8.12 -0.38 -3.52
C VAL A 74 -9.09 0.81 -3.57
N ILE A 75 -9.10 1.60 -4.64
CA ILE A 75 -10.06 2.71 -4.85
C ILE A 75 -11.52 2.21 -4.80
N ALA A 76 -11.76 0.93 -5.06
CA ALA A 76 -13.08 0.33 -5.00
C ALA A 76 -13.76 0.43 -3.63
N TYR A 77 -12.99 0.61 -2.55
CA TYR A 77 -13.58 0.82 -1.22
C TYR A 77 -14.52 2.04 -1.16
N ILE A 78 -14.36 3.04 -2.04
CA ILE A 78 -15.31 4.16 -2.18
C ILE A 78 -16.72 3.65 -2.55
N PHE A 79 -16.82 2.52 -3.22
CA PHE A 79 -18.09 1.89 -3.61
C PHE A 79 -18.59 0.84 -2.60
N SER A 80 -17.95 0.68 -1.43
CA SER A 80 -18.35 -0.33 -0.42
C SER A 80 -19.80 -0.17 0.01
N ARG A 81 -20.26 1.06 0.27
CA ARG A 81 -21.66 1.34 0.64
C ARG A 81 -22.63 0.86 -0.45
N LYS A 82 -22.27 1.07 -1.72
CA LYS A 82 -23.08 0.64 -2.87
C LYS A 82 -23.09 -0.89 -2.99
N ALA A 83 -21.95 -1.55 -2.78
CA ALA A 83 -21.86 -3.01 -2.78
C ALA A 83 -22.71 -3.63 -1.65
N LEU A 84 -22.63 -3.07 -0.44
CA LEU A 84 -23.41 -3.51 0.73
C LEU A 84 -24.92 -3.31 0.52
N LYS A 85 -25.34 -2.18 -0.07
CA LYS A 85 -26.76 -1.93 -0.38
C LYS A 85 -27.35 -2.94 -1.37
N LYS A 86 -26.53 -3.53 -2.25
CA LYS A 86 -26.94 -4.60 -3.17
C LYS A 86 -27.08 -5.98 -2.50
N LEU A 87 -26.79 -6.12 -1.20
CA LEU A 87 -27.05 -7.37 -0.47
C LEU A 87 -28.53 -7.43 -0.05
N PRO A 88 -29.14 -8.63 -0.12
CA PRO A 88 -30.58 -8.80 0.01
C PRO A 88 -31.11 -8.42 1.41
N ASP A 89 -30.38 -8.81 2.46
CA ASP A 89 -30.84 -8.69 3.84
C ASP A 89 -29.77 -8.10 4.79
N ARG A 90 -30.22 -7.69 5.98
CA ARG A 90 -29.35 -7.10 7.02
C ARG A 90 -28.32 -8.08 7.56
N LYS A 91 -28.67 -9.37 7.69
CA LYS A 91 -27.77 -10.41 8.22
C LYS A 91 -26.60 -10.64 7.27
N SER A 92 -26.86 -10.70 5.96
CA SER A 92 -25.82 -10.75 4.91
C SER A 92 -24.89 -9.55 4.95
N ARG A 93 -25.41 -8.33 5.18
CA ARG A 93 -24.59 -7.13 5.31
C ARG A 93 -23.66 -7.19 6.51
N ILE A 94 -24.18 -7.57 7.68
CA ILE A 94 -23.37 -7.73 8.90
C ILE A 94 -22.32 -8.83 8.70
N LYS A 95 -22.70 -9.97 8.09
CA LYS A 95 -21.76 -11.05 7.78
C LYS A 95 -20.64 -10.56 6.84
N SER A 96 -20.95 -9.78 5.80
CA SER A 96 -19.92 -9.20 4.92
C SER A 96 -19.03 -8.19 5.65
N LEU A 97 -19.57 -7.39 6.55
CA LEU A 97 -18.76 -6.47 7.38
C LEU A 97 -17.81 -7.24 8.31
N LEU A 98 -18.26 -8.35 8.90
CA LEU A 98 -17.42 -9.17 9.78
C LEU A 98 -16.37 -9.99 9.00
N LEU A 99 -16.74 -10.57 7.86
CA LEU A 99 -15.83 -11.45 7.10
C LEU A 99 -14.88 -10.70 6.17
N VAL A 100 -15.25 -9.50 5.72
CA VAL A 100 -14.43 -8.70 4.79
C VAL A 100 -14.03 -7.39 5.44
N GLY A 101 -14.98 -6.61 5.96
CA GLY A 101 -14.69 -5.29 6.54
C GLY A 101 -13.70 -5.34 7.71
N LEU A 102 -13.92 -6.24 8.67
CA LEU A 102 -13.04 -6.39 9.83
C LEU A 102 -11.61 -6.80 9.42
N PRO A 103 -11.36 -7.93 8.72
CA PRO A 103 -10.00 -8.34 8.38
C PRO A 103 -9.35 -7.52 7.26
N CYS A 104 -10.11 -6.93 6.33
CA CYS A 104 -9.51 -6.23 5.17
C CYS A 104 -9.43 -4.72 5.33
N VAL A 105 -10.08 -4.14 6.35
CA VAL A 105 -10.07 -2.68 6.59
C VAL A 105 -9.66 -2.37 8.02
N VAL A 106 -10.38 -2.90 9.00
CA VAL A 106 -10.17 -2.52 10.41
C VAL A 106 -8.83 -3.05 10.91
N MET A 107 -8.51 -4.33 10.70
CA MET A 107 -7.24 -4.92 11.13
C MET A 107 -6.02 -4.24 10.46
N PRO A 108 -5.95 -4.08 9.13
CA PRO A 108 -4.89 -3.31 8.47
C PRO A 108 -4.72 -1.90 9.02
N PHE A 109 -5.83 -1.19 9.26
CA PHE A 109 -5.78 0.17 9.77
C PHE A 109 -5.23 0.21 11.20
N ILE A 110 -5.62 -0.73 12.06
CA ILE A 110 -5.06 -0.87 13.42
C ILE A 110 -3.56 -1.17 13.33
N ILE A 111 -3.14 -2.08 12.46
CA ILE A 111 -1.72 -2.41 12.25
C ILE A 111 -0.95 -1.16 11.83
N ILE A 112 -1.40 -0.43 10.80
CA ILE A 112 -0.74 0.80 10.36
C ILE A 112 -0.69 1.85 11.48
N CYS A 113 -1.78 2.00 12.23
CA CYS A 113 -1.80 2.93 13.35
C CYS A 113 -0.79 2.54 14.43
N SER A 114 -0.60 1.25 14.72
CA SER A 114 0.34 0.78 15.74
C SER A 114 1.82 1.06 15.42
N ILE A 115 2.13 1.44 14.17
CA ILE A 115 3.50 1.75 13.72
C ILE A 115 4.08 2.99 14.40
N TRP A 116 3.25 3.82 15.04
CA TRP A 116 3.72 4.97 15.82
C TRP A 116 4.82 4.59 16.83
N GLU A 117 4.77 3.36 17.34
CA GLU A 117 5.69 2.86 18.37
C GLU A 117 7.01 2.34 17.79
N SER A 118 6.99 1.72 16.61
CA SER A 118 8.17 1.08 16.00
C SER A 118 8.82 1.88 14.87
N GLY A 119 8.14 2.89 14.34
CA GLY A 119 8.56 3.63 13.15
C GLY A 119 8.31 2.89 11.84
N TYR A 120 8.60 3.54 10.72
CA TYR A 120 8.28 3.07 9.37
C TYR A 120 9.31 2.08 8.83
N ALA A 121 8.84 0.98 8.23
CA ALA A 121 9.67 0.04 7.48
C ALA A 121 8.97 -0.43 6.21
N VAL A 122 9.71 -0.46 5.10
CA VAL A 122 9.17 -0.84 3.78
C VAL A 122 8.49 -2.20 3.82
N ARG A 123 9.09 -3.15 4.54
CA ARG A 123 8.57 -4.52 4.71
C ARG A 123 7.16 -4.60 5.32
N TYR A 124 6.77 -3.66 6.18
CA TYR A 124 5.45 -3.70 6.84
C TYR A 124 4.32 -3.60 5.82
N THR A 125 4.58 -3.04 4.64
CA THR A 125 3.66 -3.07 3.50
C THR A 125 3.16 -4.50 3.23
N ALA A 126 4.01 -5.53 3.37
CA ALA A 126 3.63 -6.92 3.15
C ALA A 126 2.66 -7.47 4.21
N ASP A 127 2.66 -6.93 5.43
CA ASP A 127 1.86 -7.46 6.54
C ASP A 127 0.36 -7.20 6.35
N PHE A 128 0.00 -6.04 5.78
CA PHE A 128 -1.39 -5.59 5.67
C PHE A 128 -1.88 -5.40 4.23
N SER A 129 -1.00 -5.20 3.24
CA SER A 129 -1.45 -4.82 1.88
C SER A 129 -2.32 -5.88 1.21
N TRP A 130 -1.99 -7.16 1.38
CA TRP A 130 -2.78 -8.25 0.80
C TRP A 130 -4.21 -8.29 1.35
N GLN A 131 -4.39 -7.99 2.65
CA GLN A 131 -5.70 -7.91 3.30
C GLN A 131 -6.53 -6.78 2.69
N ILE A 132 -5.93 -5.59 2.57
CA ILE A 132 -6.57 -4.43 1.94
C ILE A 132 -6.98 -4.74 0.51
N ILE A 133 -6.09 -5.33 -0.30
CA ILE A 133 -6.33 -5.68 -1.70
C ILE A 133 -7.46 -6.71 -1.82
N LEU A 134 -7.48 -7.76 -0.98
CA LEU A 134 -8.54 -8.78 -1.01
C LEU A 134 -9.92 -8.19 -0.77
N GLY A 135 -10.08 -7.32 0.23
CA GLY A 135 -11.37 -6.68 0.47
C GLY A 135 -11.77 -5.73 -0.65
N ALA A 136 -10.81 -5.05 -1.28
CA ALA A 136 -11.07 -4.21 -2.45
C ALA A 136 -11.58 -5.03 -3.64
N TYR A 137 -10.97 -6.19 -3.90
CA TYR A 137 -11.45 -7.14 -4.90
C TYR A 137 -12.83 -7.70 -4.56
N ALA A 138 -13.11 -8.01 -3.29
CA ALA A 138 -14.43 -8.45 -2.87
C ALA A 138 -15.51 -7.40 -3.21
N VAL A 139 -15.21 -6.10 -3.02
CA VAL A 139 -16.11 -5.01 -3.40
C VAL A 139 -16.27 -4.93 -4.93
N LEU A 140 -15.17 -4.93 -5.70
CA LEU A 140 -15.21 -4.87 -7.17
C LEU A 140 -15.98 -6.03 -7.78
N PHE A 141 -15.62 -7.26 -7.42
CA PHE A 141 -16.26 -8.45 -7.98
C PHE A 141 -17.72 -8.56 -7.57
N SER A 142 -18.08 -8.19 -6.33
CA SER A 142 -19.47 -8.11 -5.91
C SER A 142 -20.29 -7.14 -6.78
N LEU A 143 -19.72 -5.98 -7.11
CA LEU A 143 -20.37 -5.01 -8.00
C LEU A 143 -20.43 -5.48 -9.45
N TYR A 144 -19.37 -6.11 -9.94
CA TYR A 144 -19.26 -6.68 -11.29
C TYR A 144 -20.29 -7.79 -11.51
N LEU A 145 -20.33 -8.78 -10.62
CA LEU A 145 -21.25 -9.93 -10.70
C LEU A 145 -22.72 -9.50 -10.61
N LYS A 146 -23.01 -8.46 -9.82
CA LYS A 146 -24.38 -7.91 -9.69
C LYS A 146 -24.70 -6.82 -10.72
N SER A 147 -23.83 -6.56 -11.70
CA SER A 147 -24.13 -5.63 -12.79
C SER A 147 -24.82 -6.37 -13.92
N LYS A 148 -25.95 -5.84 -14.40
CA LYS A 148 -26.59 -6.28 -15.65
C LYS A 148 -26.15 -5.43 -16.85
N ASN A 149 -25.48 -4.31 -16.58
CA ASN A 149 -25.04 -3.38 -17.61
C ASN A 149 -23.66 -3.81 -18.12
N GLU A 150 -23.58 -4.18 -19.39
CA GLU A 150 -22.37 -4.69 -20.03
C GLU A 150 -21.29 -3.61 -20.20
N THR A 151 -21.67 -2.35 -20.44
CA THR A 151 -20.71 -1.22 -20.49
C THR A 151 -19.94 -1.08 -19.17
N LYS A 152 -20.63 -1.20 -18.02
CA LYS A 152 -19.98 -1.14 -16.70
C LYS A 152 -19.06 -2.33 -16.45
N LYS A 153 -19.42 -3.51 -16.93
CA LYS A 153 -18.55 -4.70 -16.85
C LYS A 153 -17.33 -4.54 -17.73
N GLU A 154 -17.49 -4.04 -18.94
CA GLU A 154 -16.39 -3.78 -19.86
C GLU A 154 -15.42 -2.75 -19.29
N PHE A 155 -15.94 -1.66 -18.71
CA PHE A 155 -15.12 -0.69 -18.00
C PHE A 155 -14.35 -1.34 -16.84
N ALA A 156 -15.01 -2.16 -16.03
CA ALA A 156 -14.37 -2.86 -14.93
C ALA A 156 -13.25 -3.81 -15.41
N ARG A 157 -13.46 -4.54 -16.53
CA ARG A 157 -12.43 -5.40 -17.13
C ARG A 157 -11.22 -4.59 -17.61
N LYS A 158 -11.46 -3.51 -18.34
CA LYS A 158 -10.39 -2.61 -18.82
C LYS A 158 -9.64 -1.97 -17.66
N PHE A 159 -10.37 -1.48 -16.65
CA PHE A 159 -9.78 -0.93 -15.43
C PHE A 159 -8.87 -1.96 -14.73
N MET A 160 -9.33 -3.19 -14.56
CA MET A 160 -8.53 -4.26 -13.95
C MET A 160 -7.28 -4.60 -14.78
N ALA A 161 -7.39 -4.63 -16.11
CA ALA A 161 -6.24 -4.89 -16.99
C ALA A 161 -5.19 -3.77 -16.90
N VAL A 162 -5.61 -2.50 -16.98
CA VAL A 162 -4.71 -1.35 -16.81
C VAL A 162 -4.10 -1.34 -15.41
N SER A 163 -4.92 -1.59 -14.38
CA SER A 163 -4.47 -1.68 -13.00
C SER A 163 -3.40 -2.76 -12.80
N MET A 164 -3.55 -3.92 -13.44
CA MET A 164 -2.54 -4.99 -13.37
C MET A 164 -1.21 -4.52 -13.96
N ILE A 165 -1.24 -3.89 -15.14
CA ILE A 165 -0.03 -3.39 -15.80
C ILE A 165 0.65 -2.33 -14.92
N CYS A 166 -0.10 -1.35 -14.42
CA CYS A 166 0.43 -0.32 -13.52
C CYS A 166 1.01 -0.92 -12.24
N ALA A 167 0.34 -1.90 -11.63
CA ALA A 167 0.84 -2.58 -10.45
C ALA A 167 2.18 -3.28 -10.73
N VAL A 168 2.30 -4.01 -11.84
CA VAL A 168 3.55 -4.69 -12.21
C VAL A 168 4.69 -3.69 -12.43
N ILE A 169 4.43 -2.58 -13.12
CA ILE A 169 5.46 -1.55 -13.39
C ILE A 169 5.89 -0.85 -12.09
N ILE A 170 4.94 -0.32 -11.32
CA ILE A 170 5.24 0.47 -10.12
C ILE A 170 5.87 -0.42 -9.05
N ASN A 171 5.25 -1.56 -8.72
CA ASN A 171 5.81 -2.45 -7.70
C ASN A 171 7.11 -3.08 -8.19
N GLY A 172 7.21 -3.46 -9.47
CA GLY A 172 8.43 -4.06 -10.03
C GLY A 172 9.64 -3.15 -9.89
N ILE A 173 9.51 -1.87 -10.30
CA ILE A 173 10.58 -0.89 -10.15
C ILE A 173 10.91 -0.65 -8.68
N GLN A 174 9.89 -0.41 -7.83
CA GLN A 174 10.15 -0.13 -6.40
C GLN A 174 10.77 -1.31 -5.66
N ILE A 175 10.31 -2.54 -5.90
CA ILE A 175 10.88 -3.76 -5.31
C ILE A 175 12.32 -3.96 -5.82
N PHE A 176 12.58 -3.74 -7.10
CA PHE A 176 13.92 -3.85 -7.66
C PHE A 176 14.89 -2.89 -6.98
N ASN A 177 14.54 -1.61 -6.89
CA ASN A 177 15.38 -0.59 -6.26
C ASN A 177 15.64 -0.87 -4.77
N PHE A 178 14.63 -1.40 -4.07
CA PHE A 178 14.76 -1.77 -2.67
C PHE A 178 15.65 -3.02 -2.47
N THR A 179 15.53 -4.01 -3.36
CA THR A 179 16.26 -5.28 -3.27
C THR A 179 17.70 -5.16 -3.78
N PHE A 180 17.91 -4.34 -4.80
CA PHE A 180 19.19 -4.10 -5.46
C PHE A 180 19.53 -2.60 -5.42
N PRO A 181 19.97 -2.07 -4.26
CA PRO A 181 20.40 -0.68 -4.15
C PRO A 181 21.57 -0.40 -5.09
N GLU A 182 21.59 0.78 -5.72
CA GLU A 182 22.63 1.17 -6.69
C GLU A 182 24.04 1.18 -6.09
N SER A 183 24.17 1.49 -4.78
CA SER A 183 25.45 1.44 -4.07
C SER A 183 26.10 0.07 -4.10
N ASP A 184 25.28 -0.98 -4.09
CA ASP A 184 25.72 -2.35 -3.90
C ASP A 184 25.67 -3.14 -5.22
N TYR A 185 24.75 -2.75 -6.14
CA TYR A 185 24.49 -3.44 -7.39
C TYR A 185 24.44 -2.51 -8.62
N PRO A 186 25.45 -1.65 -8.85
CA PRO A 186 25.41 -0.63 -9.91
C PRO A 186 25.25 -1.23 -11.32
N ALA A 187 25.81 -2.40 -11.57
CA ALA A 187 25.68 -3.09 -12.86
C ALA A 187 24.24 -3.53 -13.16
N LEU A 188 23.50 -4.03 -12.16
CA LEU A 188 22.10 -4.43 -12.35
C LEU A 188 21.20 -3.21 -12.55
N CYS A 189 21.44 -2.13 -11.81
CA CYS A 189 20.75 -0.86 -11.96
C CYS A 189 20.95 -0.27 -13.35
N TYR A 190 22.19 -0.33 -13.88
CA TYR A 190 22.51 0.14 -15.23
C TYR A 190 21.82 -0.67 -16.34
N GLU A 191 21.71 -2.00 -16.17
CA GLU A 191 20.96 -2.83 -17.13
C GLU A 191 19.46 -2.52 -17.10
N LEU A 192 18.87 -2.28 -15.92
CA LEU A 192 17.48 -1.80 -15.82
C LEU A 192 17.32 -0.41 -16.46
N GLU A 193 18.30 0.48 -16.25
CA GLU A 193 18.32 1.81 -16.86
C GLU A 193 18.27 1.71 -18.39
N LYS A 194 19.08 0.86 -19.02
CA LYS A 194 19.04 0.67 -20.49
C LYS A 194 17.71 0.13 -21.01
N ILE A 195 17.06 -0.77 -20.25
CA ILE A 195 15.77 -1.34 -20.66
C ILE A 195 14.69 -0.25 -20.70
N VAL A 196 14.71 0.68 -19.75
CA VAL A 196 13.68 1.72 -19.61
C VAL A 196 14.03 2.98 -20.39
N ALA A 197 15.29 3.44 -20.31
CA ALA A 197 15.82 4.63 -20.94
C ALA A 197 16.62 4.28 -22.21
N PHE A 198 15.92 3.82 -23.24
CA PHE A 198 16.52 3.47 -24.55
C PHE A 198 17.24 4.63 -25.27
N TRP A 199 17.10 5.86 -24.76
CA TRP A 199 17.72 7.08 -25.29
C TRP A 199 19.09 7.40 -24.67
N LYS A 200 19.53 6.63 -23.68
CA LYS A 200 20.91 6.65 -23.14
C LYS A 200 21.70 5.47 -23.71
#